data_AF-A0A7Y3FPN5-F1
#
_entry.id   AF-A0A7Y3FPN5-F1
#
_cell.length_a   1.000
_cell.length_b   1.000
_cell.length_c   1.000
_cell.angle_alpha   90.00
_cell.angle_beta   90.00
_cell.angle_gamma   90.00
#
_symmetry.space_group_name_H-M   'P 1'
#
loop_
_entity.id
_entity.type
_entity.pdbx_description
1 polymer ?
#
loop_
_entity_poly.entity_id
_entity_poly.type
_entity_poly.pdbx_seq_one_letter_code
_entity_poly.pdbx_strand_id
1 'polypeptide(L)' 'SQSVCNGDSGGPLLVPFGNRWKEVGIVSFGANICFQPTAFARVAALVDYVDANVQPERSGAVVVDWSGGPQVVVDFGNFR' A
#
# COMPACT_ATOMS: atom_id res chain seq x y z
N SER A 1 -12.55 -14.75 8.28
CA SER A 1 -11.65 -14.11 7.30
C SER A 1 -12.36 -12.87 6.76
N GLN A 2 -11.77 -11.68 6.91
CA GLN A 2 -12.16 -10.51 6.12
C GLN A 2 -11.25 -10.54 4.88
N SER A 3 -11.87 -10.58 3.70
CA SER A 3 -11.13 -10.52 2.43
C SER A 3 -11.38 -9.19 1.78
N VAL A 4 -10.43 -8.79 0.95
CA VAL A 4 -10.49 -7.56 0.17
C VAL A 4 -11.65 -7.65 -0.83
N CYS A 5 -12.44 -6.60 -0.95
CA CYS A 5 -13.72 -6.60 -1.65
C CYS A 5 -13.69 -5.66 -2.87
N ASN A 6 -14.83 -5.52 -3.56
CA ASN A 6 -14.94 -4.63 -4.71
C ASN A 6 -14.60 -3.19 -4.32
N GLY A 7 -13.63 -2.59 -5.00
CA GLY A 7 -13.21 -1.20 -4.77
C GLY A 7 -11.86 -1.03 -4.06
N ASP A 8 -11.30 -2.10 -3.51
CA ASP A 8 -10.00 -2.07 -2.84
C ASP A 8 -8.80 -2.31 -3.79
N SER A 9 -9.06 -2.59 -5.08
CA SER A 9 -8.03 -2.78 -6.09
C SER A 9 -7.06 -1.60 -6.13
N GLY A 10 -5.75 -1.90 -6.07
CA GLY A 10 -4.71 -0.89 -5.96
C GLY A 10 -4.36 -0.47 -4.53
N GLY A 11 -5.10 -0.93 -3.51
CA GLY A 11 -4.80 -0.66 -2.11
C GLY A 11 -3.57 -1.41 -1.58
N PRO A 12 -2.90 -0.91 -0.52
CA PRO A 12 -1.70 -1.52 0.04
C PRO A 12 -2.01 -2.66 1.02
N LEU A 13 -1.20 -3.72 0.97
CA LEU A 13 -1.07 -4.73 2.03
C LEU A 13 0.12 -4.35 2.92
N LEU A 14 -0.17 -3.87 4.12
CA LEU A 14 0.82 -3.41 5.08
C LEU A 14 1.13 -4.48 6.15
N VAL A 15 2.41 -4.65 6.48
CA VAL A 15 2.88 -5.49 7.59
C VAL A 15 3.71 -4.68 8.60
N PRO A 16 3.61 -4.96 9.91
CA PRO A 16 4.45 -4.31 10.91
C PRO A 16 5.95 -4.58 10.67
N PHE A 17 6.78 -3.55 10.77
CA PHE A 17 8.24 -3.66 10.69
C PHE A 17 8.90 -2.67 11.67
N GLY A 18 9.22 -3.17 12.87
CA GLY A 18 9.68 -2.32 13.97
C GLY A 18 8.61 -1.30 14.36
N ASN A 19 8.98 -0.02 14.41
CA ASN A 19 8.07 1.09 14.71
C ASN A 19 7.38 1.67 13.46
N ARG A 20 7.43 0.97 12.32
CA ARG A 20 6.90 1.42 11.03
C ARG A 20 6.06 0.32 10.38
N TRP A 21 5.39 0.67 9.29
CA TRP A 21 4.69 -0.27 8.42
C TRP A 21 5.43 -0.40 7.09
N LYS A 22 5.45 -1.61 6.52
CA LYS A 22 5.99 -1.88 5.18
C LYS A 22 4.87 -2.37 4.27
N GLU A 23 4.81 -1.82 3.07
CA GLU A 23 3.96 -2.34 2.02
C GLU A 23 4.63 -3.55 1.36
N VAL A 24 3.93 -4.69 1.36
CA VAL A 24 4.45 -5.95 0.80
C VAL A 24 3.63 -6.46 -0.37
N GLY A 25 2.44 -5.91 -0.59
CA GLY A 25 1.58 -6.26 -1.69
C GLY A 25 0.64 -5.14 -2.11
N ILE A 26 0.24 -5.16 -3.38
CA ILE A 26 -0.80 -4.28 -3.93
C ILE A 26 -1.99 -5.17 -4.27
N VAL A 27 -3.19 -4.82 -3.80
CA VAL A 27 -4.42 -5.57 -4.12
C VAL A 27 -4.59 -5.64 -5.63
N SER A 28 -4.66 -6.85 -6.18
CA SER A 28 -4.84 -7.06 -7.61
C SER A 28 -6.26 -7.54 -7.92
N PHE A 29 -6.57 -8.78 -7.54
CA PHE A 29 -7.89 -9.36 -7.76
C PHE A 29 -8.25 -10.30 -6.61
N GLY A 30 -9.51 -10.27 -6.22
CA GLY A 30 -10.17 -11.33 -5.46
C GLY A 30 -11.23 -11.97 -6.33
N ALA A 31 -11.79 -13.10 -5.88
CA ALA A 31 -13.02 -13.58 -6.50
C ALA A 31 -14.15 -12.58 -6.24
N ASN A 32 -15.21 -12.62 -7.05
CA ASN A 32 -16.41 -11.78 -6.94
C ASN A 32 -17.15 -11.88 -5.57
N ILE A 33 -16.62 -12.68 -4.64
CA ILE A 33 -17.14 -12.96 -3.32
C ILE A 33 -16.03 -12.64 -2.31
N CYS A 34 -16.30 -11.72 -1.39
CA CYS A 34 -15.34 -11.16 -0.42
C CYS A 34 -14.92 -12.14 0.70
N PHE A 35 -15.08 -13.44 0.47
CA PHE A 35 -14.70 -14.55 1.34
C PHE A 35 -13.65 -15.49 0.71
N GLN A 36 -13.13 -15.14 -0.46
CA GLN A 36 -12.08 -15.90 -1.13
C GLN A 36 -10.69 -15.24 -0.96
N PRO A 37 -9.60 -16.02 -1.11
CA PRO A 37 -8.25 -15.48 -1.04
C PRO A 37 -8.07 -14.34 -2.05
N THR A 38 -7.57 -13.21 -1.57
CA THR A 38 -7.18 -12.07 -2.40
C THR A 38 -5.77 -12.29 -2.94
N ALA A 39 -5.58 -12.11 -4.24
CA ALA A 39 -4.27 -12.07 -4.87
C ALA A 39 -3.69 -10.66 -4.80
N PHE A 40 -2.40 -10.59 -4.45
CA PHE A 40 -1.64 -9.36 -4.37
C PHE A 40 -0.47 -9.40 -5.35
N ALA A 41 -0.20 -8.27 -6.03
CA ALA A 41 1.07 -8.08 -6.71
C ALA A 41 2.18 -7.98 -5.66
N ARG A 42 3.29 -8.67 -5.86
CA ARG A 42 4.41 -8.69 -4.90
C ARG A 42 5.24 -7.42 -5.05
N VAL A 43 5.20 -6.51 -4.07
CA VAL A 43 5.93 -5.23 -4.11
C VAL A 43 7.43 -5.45 -4.34
N ALA A 44 8.03 -6.44 -3.69
CA ALA A 44 9.45 -6.76 -3.86
C ALA A 44 9.85 -7.10 -5.30
N ALA A 45 8.92 -7.57 -6.15
CA ALA A 45 9.20 -7.84 -7.56
C ALA A 45 9.12 -6.58 -8.45
N LEU A 46 8.62 -5.48 -7.91
CA LEU A 46 8.39 -4.21 -8.61
C LEU A 46 9.36 -3.10 -8.19
N VAL A 47 10.16 -3.30 -7.14
CA VAL A 47 11.08 -2.28 -6.60
C VAL A 47 12.02 -1.74 -7.68
N ASP A 48 12.67 -2.62 -8.44
CA ASP A 48 13.59 -2.19 -9.50
C ASP A 48 12.89 -1.36 -10.60
N TYR A 49 11.66 -1.72 -10.95
CA TYR A 49 10.87 -0.96 -11.91
C TYR A 49 10.52 0.43 -11.37
N VAL A 50 10.12 0.50 -10.10
CA VAL A 50 9.80 1.78 -9.44
C VAL A 50 11.05 2.66 -9.40
N ASP A 51 12.19 2.12 -8.96
CA ASP A 51 13.46 2.87 -8.90
C ASP A 51 13.92 3.39 -10.26
N ALA A 52 13.64 2.64 -11.33
CA ALA A 52 14.02 3.02 -12.69
C ALA A 52 13.08 4.05 -13.34
N ASN A 53 11.80 4.10 -12.93
CA ASN A 53 10.76 4.85 -13.64
C ASN A 53 10.13 5.99 -12.81
N VAL A 54 10.34 6.00 -11.51
CA VAL A 54 9.76 6.99 -10.60
C VAL A 54 10.87 7.91 -10.11
N GLN A 55 10.64 9.22 -10.22
CA GLN A 55 11.53 10.19 -9.60
C GLN A 55 11.35 10.12 -8.08
N PRO A 56 12.41 10.35 -7.28
CA PRO A 56 12.29 10.49 -5.83
C PRO A 56 11.07 11.32 -5.45
N GLU A 57 10.19 10.77 -4.62
CA GLU A 57 9.05 11.54 -4.14
C GLU A 57 9.57 12.73 -3.34
N ARG A 58 9.38 13.93 -3.91
CA ARG A 58 9.83 15.20 -3.31
C ARG A 58 8.80 15.78 -2.36
N SER A 59 7.61 15.20 -2.31
CA SER A 59 6.51 15.67 -1.47
C SER A 59 6.81 15.46 0.03
N GLY A 60 7.82 14.65 0.37
CA GLY A 60 8.28 14.42 1.73
C GLY A 60 7.26 13.63 2.54
N ALA A 61 6.14 14.24 2.89
CA ALA A 61 5.02 13.54 3.50
C ALA A 61 3.68 14.22 3.18
N VAL A 62 2.61 13.42 3.08
CA VAL A 62 1.25 13.92 2.92
C VAL A 62 0.49 13.74 4.22
N VAL A 63 -0.21 14.79 4.64
CA VAL A 63 -1.18 14.71 5.74
C VAL A 63 -2.44 14.05 5.20
N VAL A 64 -2.76 12.86 5.70
CA VAL A 64 -4.03 12.21 5.37
C VAL A 64 -5.08 12.68 6.38
N ASP A 65 -6.03 13.47 5.89
CA ASP A 65 -7.20 13.92 6.64
C ASP A 65 -8.39 13.00 6.36
N TRP A 66 -8.81 12.26 7.37
CA TRP A 66 -9.95 11.34 7.29
C TRP A 66 -11.28 12.00 7.69
N SER A 67 -11.33 13.33 7.86
CA SER A 67 -12.50 14.08 8.30
C SER A 67 -13.11 13.51 9.59
N GLY A 68 -12.48 13.80 10.73
CA GLY A 68 -12.94 13.39 12.07
C GLY A 68 -12.12 12.28 12.74
N GLY A 69 -11.05 11.81 12.09
CA GLY A 69 -10.06 10.87 12.66
C GLY A 69 -8.72 11.54 12.99
N PRO A 70 -7.80 10.83 13.67
CA PRO A 70 -6.45 11.32 13.90
C PRO A 70 -5.72 11.53 12.56
N GLN A 71 -5.08 12.69 12.42
CA GLN A 71 -4.24 12.98 11.26
C GLN A 71 -3.00 12.09 11.29
N VAL A 72 -2.71 11.46 10.16
CA VAL A 72 -1.50 10.66 9.99
C VAL A 72 -0.65 11.30 8.90
N VAL A 73 0.61 11.57 9.23
CA VAL A 73 1.61 11.97 8.26
C VAL A 73 2.12 10.70 7.59
N VAL A 74 1.76 10.52 6.32
CA VAL A 74 2.28 9.42 5.50
C VAL A 74 3.50 9.93 4.77
N ASP A 75 4.67 9.54 5.28
CA ASP A 75 5.93 9.70 4.57
C ASP A 75 5.97 8.64 3.47
N PHE A 76 5.86 9.07 2.22
CA PHE A 76 6.02 8.21 1.04
C PHE A 76 7.51 7.95 0.72
N GLY A 77 8.36 8.27 1.69
CA GLY A 77 9.81 8.31 1.68
C GLY A 77 10.46 7.46 0.64
N ASN A 78 11.24 8.15 -0.18
CA ASN A 78 12.30 7.61 -1.01
C ASN A 78 13.13 6.61 -0.17
N PHE A 79 12.93 5.32 -0.42
CA PHE A 79 13.46 4.22 0.37
C PHE A 79 14.99 4.11 0.26
N ARG A 80 15.72 4.85 1.10
CA ARG A 80 17.10 4.53 1.47
C ARG A 80 17.29 4.67 2.97
#